data_AF-A0A3B0RZG2-F1
#
_entry.id   AF-A0A3B0RZG2-F1
#
_cell.length_a   1.000
_cell.length_b   1.000
_cell.length_c   1.000
_cell.angle_alpha   90.00
_cell.angle_beta   90.00
_cell.angle_gamma   90.00
#
_symmetry.space_group_name_H-M   'P 1'
#
loop_
_entity.id
_entity.type
_entity.pdbx_description
1 polymer ?
#
loop_
_entity_poly.entity_id
_entity_poly.type
_entity_poly.pdbx_seq_one_letter_code
_entity_poly.pdbx_strand_id
1 'polypeptide(L)'
;MKKLLLTTALVTGFGISAASAASVNSALFGGFQQLSDQSAERVIKGASNTGNSCGPNNDQDCTSFEKIIEVGDILRGILNIETTEKAPFPQNQIGSNGVNELTALFEVEITGKEAFNGVTCGTAVCFTFGVSPTFKTEVEGYGWADGTGATIAFFEDSTIDFNRATIAGGEASVTGGDLFWLFGFKDADDFWKASVSTDDISLIGAIPSPGNGGLFNIGASLLDRVNGRDLLEVDCLSTVTGAIISVNACGSGSLLGTGGSGTEFDSFNNVDFTVNAVPEPATLGLLGLGLMGIGFAARRRKQS
;
A
#
# COMPACT_ATOMS: atom_id res chain seq x y z
N MET A 1 -63.42 45.29 -10.92
CA MET A 1 -62.62 44.65 -9.85
C MET A 1 -61.97 43.40 -10.42
N LYS A 2 -60.69 43.47 -10.79
CA LYS A 2 -59.94 42.34 -11.36
C LYS A 2 -59.14 41.67 -10.24
N LYS A 3 -59.46 40.41 -9.92
CA LYS A 3 -58.72 39.58 -8.96
C LYS A 3 -57.44 39.08 -9.64
N LEU A 4 -56.30 39.50 -9.14
CA LEU A 4 -54.98 39.03 -9.57
C LEU A 4 -54.65 37.78 -8.73
N LEU A 5 -54.64 36.61 -9.36
CA LEU A 5 -54.21 35.35 -8.76
C LEU A 5 -52.69 35.26 -8.87
N LEU A 6 -52.00 35.28 -7.73
CA LEU A 6 -50.56 35.12 -7.63
C LEU A 6 -50.28 33.63 -7.42
N THR A 7 -49.83 32.94 -8.47
CA THR A 7 -49.46 31.53 -8.43
C THR A 7 -47.97 31.42 -8.10
N THR A 8 -47.65 31.12 -6.84
CA THR A 8 -46.27 30.88 -6.40
C THR A 8 -45.82 29.50 -6.89
N ALA A 9 -44.94 29.46 -7.90
CA ALA A 9 -44.34 28.22 -8.37
C ALA A 9 -43.25 27.78 -7.37
N LEU A 10 -43.55 26.72 -6.61
CA LEU A 10 -42.59 26.07 -5.73
C LEU A 10 -41.67 25.20 -6.61
N VAL A 11 -40.48 25.72 -6.96
CA VAL A 11 -39.45 24.93 -7.65
C VAL A 11 -38.77 24.06 -6.59
N THR A 12 -39.23 22.82 -6.42
CA THR A 12 -38.48 21.79 -5.69
C THR A 12 -37.32 21.35 -6.58
N GLY A 13 -36.17 21.99 -6.42
CA GLY A 13 -34.91 21.52 -6.98
C GLY A 13 -34.54 20.20 -6.32
N PHE A 14 -34.82 19.08 -6.98
CA PHE A 14 -34.21 17.81 -6.65
C PHE A 14 -32.74 17.91 -7.04
N GLY A 15 -31.90 18.34 -6.09
CA GLY A 15 -30.46 18.20 -6.20
C GLY A 15 -30.16 16.71 -6.31
N ILE A 16 -29.71 16.28 -7.49
CA ILE A 16 -29.09 14.98 -7.67
C ILE A 16 -27.74 15.10 -6.93
N SER A 17 -27.73 14.81 -5.64
CA SER A 17 -26.49 14.60 -4.91
C SER A 17 -25.87 13.33 -5.48
N ALA A 18 -24.83 13.49 -6.29
CA ALA A 18 -23.96 12.38 -6.65
C ALA A 18 -23.50 11.71 -5.35
N ALA A 19 -23.73 10.41 -5.21
CA ALA A 19 -23.21 9.68 -4.08
C ALA A 19 -21.68 9.71 -4.19
N SER A 20 -21.03 10.50 -3.35
CA SER A 20 -19.57 10.44 -3.20
C SER A 20 -19.23 9.09 -2.59
N ALA A 21 -18.22 8.42 -3.13
CA ALA A 21 -17.68 7.24 -2.49
C ALA A 21 -17.23 7.58 -1.05
N ALA A 22 -17.44 6.63 -0.14
CA ALA A 22 -17.02 6.72 1.24
C ALA A 22 -15.50 6.58 1.32
N SER A 23 -14.88 7.32 2.24
CA SER A 23 -13.43 7.30 2.39
C SER A 23 -12.93 5.93 2.86
N VAL A 24 -11.68 5.58 2.54
CA VAL A 24 -10.98 4.38 3.02
C VAL A 24 -11.05 4.27 4.54
N ASN A 25 -10.90 5.38 5.27
CA ASN A 25 -11.03 5.42 6.73
C ASN A 25 -12.33 4.78 7.24
N SER A 26 -13.44 4.92 6.52
CA SER A 26 -14.74 4.36 6.91
C SER A 26 -14.78 2.82 6.82
N ALA A 27 -13.91 2.24 5.98
CA ALA A 27 -13.75 0.80 5.84
C ALA A 27 -12.71 0.23 6.82
N LEU A 28 -11.86 1.05 7.44
CA LEU A 28 -10.92 0.58 8.47
C LEU A 28 -11.64 0.30 9.80
N PHE A 29 -11.33 -0.82 10.43
CA PHE A 29 -11.69 -1.08 11.82
C PHE A 29 -10.79 -0.27 12.76
N GLY A 30 -11.28 0.00 13.97
CA GLY A 30 -10.39 0.40 15.07
C GLY A 30 -9.76 -0.84 15.71
N GLY A 31 -8.50 -0.78 16.07
CA GLY A 31 -7.72 -1.88 16.63
C GLY A 31 -6.97 -2.71 15.57
N PHE A 32 -6.53 -3.90 15.97
CA PHE A 32 -5.89 -4.87 15.08
C PHE A 32 -6.78 -5.28 13.92
N GLN A 33 -6.20 -5.26 12.72
CA GLN A 33 -6.82 -5.70 11.48
C GLN A 33 -5.75 -6.12 10.47
N GLN A 34 -6.18 -6.88 9.48
CA GLN A 34 -5.38 -7.29 8.34
C GLN A 34 -5.84 -6.53 7.08
N LEU A 35 -4.89 -6.14 6.24
CA LEU A 35 -5.08 -5.57 4.91
C LEU A 35 -4.54 -6.59 3.91
N SER A 36 -5.36 -7.03 2.95
CA SER A 36 -4.94 -8.00 1.93
C SER A 36 -4.89 -7.35 0.56
N ASP A 37 -3.90 -7.74 -0.25
CA ASP A 37 -3.55 -7.01 -1.46
C ASP A 37 -3.52 -7.83 -2.75
N GLN A 38 -3.39 -7.10 -3.85
CA GLN A 38 -2.80 -7.57 -5.09
C GLN A 38 -1.76 -6.58 -5.58
N SER A 39 -0.62 -7.07 -6.05
CA SER A 39 0.49 -6.20 -6.41
C SER A 39 1.23 -6.63 -7.69
N ALA A 40 2.15 -5.79 -8.11
CA ALA A 40 3.15 -6.07 -9.12
C ALA A 40 4.43 -5.29 -8.86
N GLU A 41 5.57 -5.84 -9.25
CA GLU A 41 6.87 -5.23 -9.01
C GLU A 41 7.86 -5.47 -10.14
N ARG A 42 8.88 -4.63 -10.17
CA ARG A 42 9.97 -4.65 -11.13
C ARG A 42 11.30 -4.35 -10.45
N VAL A 43 12.37 -4.82 -11.07
CA VAL A 43 13.74 -4.49 -10.67
C VAL A 43 14.27 -3.34 -11.50
N ILE A 44 14.83 -2.33 -10.84
CA ILE A 44 15.58 -1.24 -11.41
C ILE A 44 17.05 -1.45 -11.05
N LYS A 45 17.92 -1.54 -12.05
CA LYS A 45 19.34 -1.85 -11.85
C LYS A 45 20.08 -0.69 -11.19
N GLY A 46 20.88 -1.00 -10.18
CA GLY A 46 21.76 -0.03 -9.52
C GLY A 46 22.88 0.44 -10.43
N ALA A 47 23.36 1.68 -10.25
CA ALA A 47 24.40 2.25 -11.09
C ALA A 47 25.75 1.49 -11.02
N SER A 48 26.03 0.82 -9.90
CA SER A 48 27.21 -0.03 -9.71
C SER A 48 27.02 -1.47 -10.17
N ASN A 49 25.80 -1.85 -10.58
CA ASN A 49 25.51 -3.20 -11.02
C ASN A 49 26.00 -3.40 -12.45
N THR A 50 27.22 -3.93 -12.58
CA THR A 50 27.79 -4.36 -13.86
C THR A 50 27.48 -5.82 -14.16
N GLY A 51 26.54 -6.46 -13.46
CA GLY A 51 25.97 -7.75 -13.85
C GLY A 51 25.46 -7.76 -15.30
N ASN A 52 25.31 -6.57 -15.87
CA ASN A 52 25.20 -6.31 -17.29
C ASN A 52 26.50 -5.72 -17.90
N SER A 53 27.62 -6.44 -17.90
CA SER A 53 28.74 -6.09 -18.79
C SER A 53 28.50 -6.68 -20.18
N CYS A 54 27.43 -6.22 -20.84
CA CYS A 54 27.41 -6.23 -22.30
C CYS A 54 28.46 -5.18 -22.69
N GLY A 55 29.62 -5.63 -23.16
CA GLY A 55 30.70 -4.74 -23.56
C GLY A 55 30.22 -3.68 -24.58
N PRO A 56 30.95 -2.58 -24.76
CA PRO A 56 30.53 -1.42 -25.56
C PRO A 56 30.26 -1.69 -27.05
N ASN A 57 30.41 -2.94 -27.51
CA ASN A 57 30.19 -3.37 -28.88
C ASN A 57 29.12 -4.49 -28.93
N ASN A 58 27.86 -4.11 -28.71
CA ASN A 58 26.64 -4.66 -29.31
C ASN A 58 26.67 -6.13 -29.82
N ASP A 59 25.98 -7.07 -29.17
CA ASP A 59 25.03 -7.96 -29.88
C ASP A 59 24.05 -8.71 -28.95
N GLN A 60 22.79 -8.26 -29.01
CA GLN A 60 21.50 -8.99 -29.03
C GLN A 60 21.15 -10.15 -28.07
N ASP A 61 22.02 -10.63 -27.18
CA ASP A 61 21.71 -11.83 -26.35
C ASP A 61 21.93 -11.62 -24.83
N CYS A 62 21.70 -10.39 -24.35
CA CYS A 62 21.78 -10.03 -22.93
C CYS A 62 20.45 -10.15 -22.17
N THR A 63 19.46 -10.89 -22.68
CA THR A 63 18.12 -10.94 -22.10
C THR A 63 18.02 -11.67 -20.75
N SER A 64 19.02 -12.48 -20.37
CA SER A 64 19.00 -13.28 -19.13
C SER A 64 19.81 -12.68 -17.97
N PHE A 65 20.93 -12.00 -18.23
CA PHE A 65 21.77 -11.44 -17.15
C PHE A 65 21.26 -10.09 -16.61
N GLU A 66 20.40 -9.39 -17.35
CA GLU A 66 19.75 -8.14 -16.90
C GLU A 66 18.82 -8.34 -15.70
N LYS A 67 18.47 -9.59 -15.39
CA LYS A 67 17.44 -9.94 -14.42
C LYS A 67 17.99 -10.62 -13.16
N ILE A 68 19.31 -10.81 -13.08
CA ILE A 68 19.99 -11.19 -11.84
C ILE A 68 20.00 -10.00 -10.90
N ILE A 69 19.42 -10.17 -9.72
CA ILE A 69 19.31 -9.17 -8.68
C ILE A 69 20.64 -9.10 -7.89
N GLU A 70 21.19 -7.90 -7.68
CA GLU A 70 22.37 -7.69 -6.82
C GLU A 70 22.18 -6.55 -5.82
N VAL A 71 23.15 -6.40 -4.90
CA VAL A 71 23.19 -5.29 -3.94
C VAL A 71 23.31 -3.95 -4.70
N GLY A 72 22.50 -2.98 -4.31
CA GLY A 72 22.37 -1.67 -4.96
C GLY A 72 21.27 -1.60 -6.02
N ASP A 73 20.67 -2.73 -6.41
CA ASP A 73 19.45 -2.70 -7.22
C ASP A 73 18.26 -2.20 -6.40
N ILE A 74 17.25 -1.67 -7.07
CA ILE A 74 16.02 -1.19 -6.48
C ILE A 74 14.87 -2.12 -6.88
N LEU A 75 14.06 -2.51 -5.91
CA LEU A 75 12.77 -3.15 -6.14
C LEU A 75 11.69 -2.08 -6.01
N ARG A 76 10.91 -1.89 -7.08
CA ARG A 76 9.81 -0.92 -7.13
C ARG A 76 8.54 -1.62 -7.55
N GLY A 77 7.45 -1.34 -6.87
CA GLY A 77 6.17 -1.96 -7.20
C GLY A 77 4.97 -1.16 -6.76
N ILE A 78 3.83 -1.65 -7.21
CA ILE A 78 2.51 -1.12 -6.90
C ILE A 78 1.68 -2.19 -6.21
N LEU A 79 0.80 -1.79 -5.31
CA LEU A 79 -0.16 -2.67 -4.67
C LEU A 79 -1.53 -2.02 -4.55
N ASN A 80 -2.56 -2.84 -4.44
CA ASN A 80 -3.94 -2.45 -4.19
C ASN A 80 -4.49 -3.27 -3.02
N ILE A 81 -4.94 -2.59 -1.96
CA ILE A 81 -5.61 -3.23 -0.84
C ILE A 81 -7.08 -3.43 -1.19
N GLU A 82 -7.50 -4.69 -1.27
CA GLU A 82 -8.87 -5.05 -1.66
C GLU A 82 -9.77 -5.27 -0.46
N THR A 83 -9.21 -5.71 0.67
CA THR A 83 -9.98 -6.04 1.88
C THR A 83 -9.33 -5.51 3.15
N THR A 84 -10.19 -5.20 4.12
CA THR A 84 -9.79 -5.16 5.54
C THR A 84 -10.53 -6.24 6.31
N GLU A 85 -9.81 -6.89 7.21
CA GLU A 85 -10.30 -8.07 7.91
C GLU A 85 -10.02 -7.97 9.40
N LYS A 86 -11.03 -8.28 10.22
CA LYS A 86 -10.90 -8.29 11.67
C LYS A 86 -11.90 -9.25 12.29
N ALA A 87 -11.43 -10.30 12.94
CA ALA A 87 -12.31 -11.17 13.71
C ALA A 87 -12.92 -10.41 14.92
N PRO A 88 -14.21 -10.63 15.27
CA PRO A 88 -15.20 -11.50 14.60
C PRO A 88 -16.08 -10.76 13.57
N PHE A 89 -15.67 -9.58 13.12
CA PHE A 89 -16.42 -8.76 12.18
C PHE A 89 -16.31 -9.32 10.75
N PRO A 90 -17.32 -9.07 9.89
CA PRO A 90 -17.19 -9.39 8.48
C PRO A 90 -16.10 -8.54 7.83
N GLN A 91 -15.49 -9.02 6.75
CA GLN A 91 -14.54 -8.25 5.94
C GLN A 91 -15.21 -7.01 5.36
N ASN A 92 -14.49 -5.87 5.32
CA ASN A 92 -14.89 -4.74 4.50
C ASN A 92 -14.12 -4.77 3.18
N GLN A 93 -14.79 -4.43 2.10
CA GLN A 93 -14.16 -4.29 0.80
C GLN A 93 -13.69 -2.83 0.60
N ILE A 94 -12.53 -2.67 -0.01
CA ILE A 94 -11.96 -1.39 -0.43
C ILE A 94 -11.93 -1.37 -1.97
N GLY A 95 -12.01 -0.18 -2.58
CA GLY A 95 -12.07 -0.04 -4.05
C GLY A 95 -13.33 -0.69 -4.66
N SER A 96 -14.39 -0.87 -3.87
CA SER A 96 -15.66 -1.41 -4.33
C SER A 96 -16.79 -1.03 -3.37
N ASN A 97 -18.05 -1.31 -3.74
CA ASN A 97 -19.24 -0.99 -2.94
C ASN A 97 -19.34 0.48 -2.50
N GLY A 98 -18.79 1.38 -3.32
CA GLY A 98 -18.78 2.81 -3.04
C GLY A 98 -17.79 3.23 -1.95
N VAL A 99 -16.76 2.43 -1.66
CA VAL A 99 -15.58 2.84 -0.90
C VAL A 99 -14.46 3.17 -1.88
N ASN A 100 -13.71 4.24 -1.61
CA ASN A 100 -12.51 4.63 -2.37
C ASN A 100 -11.50 3.47 -2.45
N GLU A 101 -10.68 3.49 -3.49
CA GLU A 101 -9.55 2.58 -3.68
C GLU A 101 -8.40 2.96 -2.74
N LEU A 102 -7.67 1.97 -2.20
CA LEU A 102 -6.46 2.17 -1.40
C LEU A 102 -5.31 1.45 -2.11
N THR A 103 -4.47 2.21 -2.79
CA THR A 103 -3.30 1.70 -3.50
C THR A 103 -2.03 2.12 -2.79
N ALA A 104 -0.91 1.52 -3.12
CA ALA A 104 0.39 2.01 -2.69
C ALA A 104 1.47 1.83 -3.75
N LEU A 105 2.41 2.76 -3.74
CA LEU A 105 3.67 2.68 -4.45
C LEU A 105 4.75 2.37 -3.42
N PHE A 106 5.57 1.36 -3.67
CA PHE A 106 6.72 1.06 -2.83
C PHE A 106 8.01 1.05 -3.63
N GLU A 107 9.09 1.41 -2.96
CA GLU A 107 10.44 1.34 -3.51
C GLU A 107 11.46 1.10 -2.41
N VAL A 108 12.30 0.08 -2.61
CA VAL A 108 13.36 -0.29 -1.67
C VAL A 108 14.65 -0.64 -2.40
N GLU A 109 15.79 -0.32 -1.78
CA GLU A 109 17.10 -0.72 -2.29
C GLU A 109 17.55 -2.05 -1.68
N ILE A 110 18.23 -2.88 -2.43
CA ILE A 110 18.80 -4.13 -1.93
C ILE A 110 20.13 -3.83 -1.27
N THR A 111 20.17 -3.95 0.06
CA THR A 111 21.36 -3.63 0.86
C THR A 111 22.17 -4.87 1.21
N GLY A 112 21.57 -6.05 1.10
CA GLY A 112 22.24 -7.33 1.33
C GLY A 112 21.71 -8.43 0.42
N LYS A 113 22.63 -9.28 -0.06
CA LYS A 113 22.34 -10.51 -0.81
C LYS A 113 23.17 -11.63 -0.21
N GLU A 114 22.51 -12.69 0.23
CA GLU A 114 23.15 -13.90 0.75
C GLU A 114 22.79 -15.10 -0.11
N ALA A 115 23.81 -15.77 -0.65
CA ALA A 115 23.63 -17.02 -1.36
C ALA A 115 23.22 -18.16 -0.40
N PHE A 116 22.75 -19.26 -1.00
CA PHE A 116 22.50 -20.51 -0.30
C PHE A 116 23.65 -20.88 0.66
N ASN A 117 23.35 -20.95 1.95
CA ASN A 117 24.34 -21.29 2.98
C ASN A 117 23.85 -22.34 3.99
N GLY A 118 22.61 -22.83 3.85
CA GLY A 118 22.04 -23.87 4.72
C GLY A 118 21.77 -23.45 6.18
N VAL A 119 22.03 -22.19 6.54
CA VAL A 119 21.89 -21.67 7.91
C VAL A 119 20.95 -20.48 7.94
N THR A 120 21.36 -19.35 7.36
CA THR A 120 20.61 -18.09 7.38
C THR A 120 19.53 -18.04 6.30
N CYS A 121 19.83 -18.65 5.15
CA CYS A 121 18.96 -18.63 3.98
C CYS A 121 18.39 -19.99 3.61
N GLY A 122 18.62 -21.03 4.42
CA GLY A 122 18.15 -22.38 4.12
C GLY A 122 18.56 -22.79 2.71
N THR A 123 17.59 -23.18 1.87
CA THR A 123 17.68 -23.53 0.43
C THR A 123 17.42 -22.37 -0.54
N ALA A 124 17.34 -21.15 -0.04
CA ALA A 124 16.98 -19.95 -0.79
C ALA A 124 18.17 -18.98 -0.94
N VAL A 125 18.00 -17.98 -1.80
CA VAL A 125 18.76 -16.73 -1.79
C VAL A 125 18.01 -15.76 -0.89
N CYS A 126 18.68 -15.11 0.06
CA CYS A 126 18.06 -14.03 0.83
C CYS A 126 18.44 -12.66 0.30
N PHE A 127 17.49 -11.75 0.43
CA PHE A 127 17.69 -10.32 0.22
C PHE A 127 17.29 -9.56 1.48
N THR A 128 18.09 -8.57 1.84
CA THR A 128 17.74 -7.55 2.83
C THR A 128 17.59 -6.24 2.11
N PHE A 129 16.55 -5.49 2.46
CA PHE A 129 16.22 -4.24 1.81
C PHE A 129 16.43 -3.05 2.73
N GLY A 130 16.70 -1.90 2.13
CA GLY A 130 16.95 -0.59 2.72
C GLY A 130 16.08 0.48 2.09
N VAL A 131 16.20 1.70 2.61
CA VAL A 131 15.57 2.89 2.04
C VAL A 131 16.16 3.18 0.66
N SER A 132 15.31 3.32 -0.36
CA SER A 132 15.77 3.75 -1.67
C SER A 132 16.11 5.25 -1.69
N PRO A 133 17.28 5.67 -2.21
CA PRO A 133 17.64 7.07 -2.27
C PRO A 133 16.77 7.87 -3.25
N THR A 134 16.21 7.24 -4.28
CA THR A 134 15.35 7.90 -5.27
C THR A 134 13.94 8.14 -4.75
N PHE A 135 13.40 7.21 -3.97
CA PHE A 135 12.03 7.30 -3.47
C PHE A 135 11.80 8.53 -2.61
N LYS A 136 12.76 8.86 -1.72
CA LYS A 136 12.70 10.07 -0.88
C LYS A 136 12.28 11.31 -1.65
N THR A 137 12.95 11.57 -2.78
CA THR A 137 12.72 12.79 -3.59
C THR A 137 11.34 12.78 -4.24
N GLU A 138 10.89 11.59 -4.64
CA GLU A 138 9.58 11.41 -5.24
C GLU A 138 8.45 11.64 -4.24
N VAL A 139 8.59 11.13 -3.00
CA VAL A 139 7.56 11.33 -1.96
C VAL A 139 7.42 12.79 -1.55
N GLU A 140 8.53 13.53 -1.53
CA GLU A 140 8.50 15.00 -1.34
C GLU A 140 7.67 15.69 -2.44
N GLY A 141 7.70 15.14 -3.66
CA GLY A 141 6.87 15.58 -4.78
C GLY A 141 5.37 15.36 -4.58
N TYR A 142 4.97 14.39 -3.73
CA TYR A 142 3.57 14.15 -3.36
C TYR A 142 3.06 15.07 -2.24
N GLY A 143 3.84 16.09 -1.84
CA GLY A 143 3.43 17.10 -0.86
C GLY A 143 3.92 16.83 0.56
N TRP A 144 4.82 15.86 0.74
CA TRP A 144 5.44 15.57 2.02
C TRP A 144 6.69 16.43 2.28
N ALA A 145 6.93 16.85 3.52
CA ALA A 145 8.03 17.78 3.86
C ALA A 145 9.43 17.14 3.97
N ASP A 146 9.56 15.91 4.48
CA ASP A 146 10.82 15.15 4.56
C ASP A 146 10.65 13.65 4.26
N GLY A 147 10.96 13.21 3.04
CA GLY A 147 10.81 11.79 2.63
C GLY A 147 11.86 10.84 3.24
N THR A 148 12.60 11.25 4.25
CA THR A 148 13.63 10.41 4.90
C THR A 148 13.01 9.15 5.49
N GLY A 149 13.59 8.00 5.16
CA GLY A 149 13.14 6.70 5.65
C GLY A 149 12.02 6.07 4.82
N ALA A 150 11.36 6.82 3.94
CA ALA A 150 10.20 6.35 3.19
C ALA A 150 10.50 5.13 2.32
N THR A 151 9.61 4.14 2.34
CA THR A 151 9.66 2.96 1.47
C THR A 151 8.31 2.58 0.85
N ILE A 152 7.19 3.00 1.45
CA ILE A 152 5.84 2.69 0.95
C ILE A 152 4.94 3.92 1.12
N ALA A 153 4.36 4.43 0.04
CA ALA A 153 3.38 5.52 0.03
C ALA A 153 2.01 4.98 -0.40
N PHE A 154 1.03 5.06 0.50
CA PHE A 154 -0.37 4.68 0.23
C PHE A 154 -1.15 5.89 -0.26
N PHE A 155 -2.08 5.67 -1.19
CA PHE A 155 -2.94 6.69 -1.77
C PHE A 155 -4.40 6.24 -1.70
N GLU A 156 -5.28 7.20 -1.48
CA GLU A 156 -6.72 7.02 -1.53
C GLU A 156 -7.27 7.67 -2.81
N ASP A 157 -7.89 6.88 -3.69
CA ASP A 157 -8.50 7.38 -4.93
C ASP A 157 -10.01 7.08 -4.95
N SER A 158 -10.78 8.10 -5.33
CA SER A 158 -12.22 7.95 -5.58
C SER A 158 -12.56 7.24 -6.90
N THR A 159 -11.58 7.14 -7.79
CA THR A 159 -11.62 6.37 -9.03
C THR A 159 -11.07 4.98 -8.75
N ILE A 160 -11.77 3.94 -9.21
CA ILE A 160 -11.32 2.54 -9.07
C ILE A 160 -10.70 2.14 -10.42
N ASP A 161 -9.39 2.35 -10.56
CA ASP A 161 -8.68 2.16 -11.83
C ASP A 161 -7.28 1.53 -11.68
N PHE A 162 -7.01 0.86 -10.54
CA PHE A 162 -5.80 0.08 -10.36
C PHE A 162 -5.55 -0.85 -11.57
N ASN A 163 -4.34 -0.78 -12.11
CA ASN A 163 -3.97 -1.55 -13.30
C ASN A 163 -2.52 -2.03 -13.21
N ARG A 164 -2.26 -3.20 -13.78
CA ARG A 164 -0.93 -3.83 -13.82
C ARG A 164 -0.47 -4.11 -15.25
N ALA A 165 -1.03 -3.39 -16.24
CA ALA A 165 -0.76 -3.67 -17.64
C ALA A 165 0.59 -3.11 -18.09
N THR A 166 0.84 -1.83 -17.76
CA THR A 166 2.11 -1.13 -18.06
C THR A 166 2.62 -0.51 -16.78
N ILE A 167 3.92 -0.28 -16.70
CA ILE A 167 4.54 0.36 -15.54
C ILE A 167 3.98 1.77 -15.37
N ALA A 168 4.02 2.59 -16.44
CA ALA A 168 3.58 3.98 -16.36
C ALA A 168 2.09 4.11 -16.03
N GLY A 169 1.24 3.26 -16.62
CA GLY A 169 -0.18 3.23 -16.33
C GLY A 169 -0.49 2.77 -14.91
N GLY A 170 0.24 1.78 -14.40
CA GLY A 170 0.03 1.25 -13.05
C GLY A 170 0.51 2.20 -11.97
N GLU A 171 1.68 2.82 -12.14
CA GLU A 171 2.16 3.85 -11.21
C GLU A 171 1.24 5.09 -11.24
N ALA A 172 0.69 5.46 -12.40
CA ALA A 172 -0.24 6.58 -12.52
C ALA A 172 -1.61 6.31 -11.86
N SER A 173 -2.16 5.09 -11.95
CA SER A 173 -3.42 4.79 -11.23
C SER A 173 -3.21 4.73 -9.73
N VAL A 174 -2.05 4.26 -9.25
CA VAL A 174 -1.74 4.32 -7.82
C VAL A 174 -1.59 5.75 -7.32
N THR A 175 -0.90 6.61 -8.06
CA THR A 175 -0.56 7.98 -7.61
C THR A 175 -1.59 9.03 -8.03
N GLY A 176 -2.72 8.61 -8.61
CA GLY A 176 -3.82 9.48 -9.03
C GLY A 176 -4.66 10.04 -7.87
N GLY A 177 -4.61 9.37 -6.72
CA GLY A 177 -5.32 9.74 -5.50
C GLY A 177 -4.56 10.69 -4.56
N ASP A 178 -5.16 10.93 -3.39
CA ASP A 178 -4.54 11.72 -2.32
C ASP A 178 -3.66 10.83 -1.43
N LEU A 179 -2.48 11.31 -1.04
CA LEU A 179 -1.58 10.59 -0.14
C LEU A 179 -2.28 10.26 1.19
N PHE A 180 -2.28 9.00 1.58
CA PHE A 180 -3.05 8.47 2.71
C PHE A 180 -2.15 8.15 3.92
N TRP A 181 -1.18 7.26 3.72
CA TRP A 181 -0.16 6.88 4.71
C TRP A 181 1.22 6.86 4.05
N LEU A 182 2.27 7.09 4.84
CA LEU A 182 3.63 6.74 4.43
C LEU A 182 4.26 5.88 5.50
N PHE A 183 4.82 4.77 5.05
CA PHE A 183 5.61 3.87 5.86
C PHE A 183 7.06 3.86 5.42
N GLY A 184 7.91 3.46 6.35
CA GLY A 184 9.33 3.35 6.08
C GLY A 184 10.14 2.90 7.26
N PHE A 185 11.45 3.14 7.15
CA PHE A 185 12.44 2.83 8.16
C PHE A 185 12.77 4.09 8.95
N LYS A 186 12.15 4.19 10.13
CA LYS A 186 12.31 5.26 11.10
C LYS A 186 13.22 4.83 12.25
N ASP A 187 13.04 3.58 12.68
CA ASP A 187 13.65 3.02 13.86
C ASP A 187 14.58 1.87 13.49
N ALA A 188 15.54 1.55 14.36
CA ALA A 188 16.54 0.51 14.09
C ALA A 188 15.95 -0.90 13.96
N ASP A 189 14.72 -1.08 14.44
CA ASP A 189 14.02 -2.35 14.42
C ASP A 189 13.23 -2.57 13.12
N ASP A 190 12.99 -1.52 12.32
CA ASP A 190 12.34 -1.68 11.02
C ASP A 190 13.15 -2.59 10.09
N PHE A 191 12.47 -3.44 9.33
CA PHE A 191 13.12 -4.44 8.50
C PHE A 191 12.32 -4.79 7.26
N TRP A 192 13.01 -5.27 6.24
CA TRP A 192 12.40 -5.95 5.11
C TRP A 192 13.38 -7.01 4.62
N LYS A 193 12.92 -8.26 4.56
CA LYS A 193 13.73 -9.40 4.13
C LYS A 193 12.92 -10.34 3.25
N ALA A 194 13.55 -10.83 2.18
CA ALA A 194 13.01 -11.86 1.32
C ALA A 194 13.89 -13.12 1.33
N SER A 195 13.28 -14.27 1.06
CA SER A 195 13.94 -15.55 0.81
C SER A 195 13.30 -16.18 -0.42
N VAL A 196 14.05 -16.23 -1.52
CA VAL A 196 13.55 -16.62 -2.84
C VAL A 196 14.35 -17.79 -3.42
N SER A 197 13.71 -18.54 -4.31
CA SER A 197 14.28 -19.73 -4.94
C SER A 197 15.45 -19.44 -5.88
N THR A 198 15.56 -18.21 -6.39
CA THR A 198 16.56 -17.76 -7.36
C THR A 198 16.78 -16.25 -7.24
N ASP A 199 17.95 -15.77 -7.60
CA ASP A 199 18.25 -14.34 -7.73
C ASP A 199 17.92 -13.77 -9.11
N ASP A 200 17.47 -14.60 -10.05
CA ASP A 200 16.97 -14.19 -11.36
C ASP A 200 15.46 -13.90 -11.31
N ILE A 201 15.07 -12.63 -11.37
CA ILE A 201 13.65 -12.27 -11.31
C ILE A 201 12.86 -12.73 -12.55
N SER A 202 13.52 -12.94 -13.69
CA SER A 202 12.84 -13.44 -14.89
C SER A 202 12.38 -14.88 -14.72
N LEU A 203 13.16 -15.69 -14.00
CA LEU A 203 12.78 -17.06 -13.67
C LEU A 203 11.59 -17.09 -12.71
N ILE A 204 11.52 -16.12 -11.79
CA ILE A 204 10.36 -15.94 -10.90
C ILE A 204 9.12 -15.56 -11.71
N GLY A 205 9.23 -14.55 -12.58
CA GLY A 205 8.14 -14.11 -13.46
C GLY A 205 7.58 -15.23 -14.34
N ALA A 206 8.44 -16.16 -14.79
CA ALA A 206 8.08 -17.31 -15.60
C ALA A 206 7.37 -18.46 -14.84
N ILE A 207 7.31 -18.40 -13.50
CA ILE A 207 6.63 -19.43 -12.69
C ILE A 207 5.13 -19.43 -13.05
N PRO A 208 4.56 -20.58 -13.49
CA PRO A 208 3.13 -20.68 -13.75
C PRO A 208 2.32 -20.47 -12.47
N SER A 209 1.19 -19.75 -12.56
CA SER A 209 0.27 -19.63 -11.43
C SER A 209 -0.27 -21.02 -11.01
N PRO A 210 -0.37 -21.33 -9.70
CA PRO A 210 -0.17 -20.46 -8.52
C PRO A 210 1.22 -20.61 -7.88
N GLY A 211 2.26 -20.92 -8.66
CA GLY A 211 3.59 -21.19 -8.13
C GLY A 211 4.20 -19.99 -7.39
N ASN A 212 4.95 -20.31 -6.34
CA ASN A 212 5.57 -19.36 -5.43
C ASN A 212 7.09 -19.33 -5.66
N GLY A 213 7.63 -18.15 -5.96
CA GLY A 213 9.06 -17.92 -6.17
C GLY A 213 9.84 -17.60 -4.90
N GLY A 214 9.16 -17.24 -3.81
CA GLY A 214 9.74 -16.98 -2.49
C GLY A 214 8.78 -16.32 -1.50
N LEU A 215 9.28 -16.06 -0.31
CA LEU A 215 8.54 -15.39 0.76
C LEU A 215 9.27 -14.14 1.20
N PHE A 216 8.54 -13.18 1.76
CA PHE A 216 9.13 -12.01 2.38
C PHE A 216 8.37 -11.58 3.63
N ASN A 217 9.08 -10.84 4.48
CA ASN A 217 8.54 -10.22 5.67
C ASN A 217 8.98 -8.76 5.75
N ILE A 218 8.10 -7.93 6.28
CA ILE A 218 8.26 -6.49 6.42
C ILE A 218 7.85 -6.11 7.84
N GLY A 219 8.62 -5.24 8.47
CA GLY A 219 8.22 -4.46 9.63
C GLY A 219 8.52 -3.00 9.32
N ALA A 220 7.50 -2.17 9.24
CA ALA A 220 7.66 -0.77 8.88
C ALA A 220 6.92 0.16 9.85
N SER A 221 7.55 1.29 10.12
CA SER A 221 7.01 2.33 10.97
C SER A 221 6.21 3.34 10.16
N LEU A 222 5.15 3.88 10.77
CA LEU A 222 4.34 4.94 10.19
C LEU A 222 5.12 6.24 10.32
N LEU A 223 5.51 6.81 9.19
CA LEU A 223 6.24 8.06 9.13
C LEU A 223 5.28 9.26 9.31
N ASP A 224 4.07 9.17 8.73
CA ASP A 224 3.00 10.17 8.82
C ASP A 224 1.68 9.56 8.33
N ARG A 225 0.61 10.22 8.75
CA ARG A 225 -0.79 9.88 8.50
C ARG A 225 -1.51 11.07 7.89
N VAL A 226 -1.18 11.36 6.64
CA VAL A 226 -1.65 12.53 5.89
C VAL A 226 -3.18 12.58 5.87
N ASN A 227 -3.82 11.54 5.32
CA ASN A 227 -5.27 11.40 5.31
C ASN A 227 -5.76 10.15 6.06
N GLY A 228 -4.88 9.21 6.36
CA GLY A 228 -5.22 8.00 7.10
C GLY A 228 -5.30 8.19 8.62
N ARG A 229 -5.72 7.13 9.33
CA ARG A 229 -5.75 7.12 10.80
C ARG A 229 -4.35 6.98 11.39
N ASP A 230 -4.19 7.44 12.63
CA ASP A 230 -3.04 7.06 13.45
C ASP A 230 -3.01 5.53 13.64
N LEU A 231 -1.81 4.96 13.66
CA LEU A 231 -1.60 3.55 13.96
C LEU A 231 -0.84 3.42 15.28
N LEU A 232 -1.26 2.46 16.09
CA LEU A 232 -0.49 1.97 17.22
C LEU A 232 0.54 0.96 16.71
N GLU A 233 1.57 0.71 17.52
CA GLU A 233 2.52 -0.35 17.24
C GLU A 233 1.88 -1.74 17.36
N VAL A 234 2.44 -2.68 16.62
CA VAL A 234 2.12 -4.09 16.53
C VAL A 234 3.41 -4.89 16.65
N ASP A 235 3.32 -6.05 17.30
CA ASP A 235 4.47 -6.93 17.47
C ASP A 235 4.70 -7.75 16.18
N CYS A 236 5.89 -7.61 15.58
CA CYS A 236 6.33 -8.36 14.41
C CYS A 236 7.50 -9.27 14.76
N LEU A 237 7.54 -10.48 14.19
CA LEU A 237 8.75 -11.30 14.21
C LEU A 237 9.70 -10.81 13.11
N SER A 238 10.82 -10.19 13.50
CA SER A 238 11.88 -9.83 12.56
C SER A 238 12.62 -11.07 12.10
N THR A 239 12.54 -11.38 10.81
CA THR A 239 13.31 -12.50 10.22
C THR A 239 14.77 -12.14 9.93
N VAL A 240 15.15 -10.89 10.19
CA VAL A 240 16.55 -10.43 10.18
C VAL A 240 17.23 -10.78 11.50
N THR A 241 16.60 -10.48 12.65
CA THR A 241 17.20 -10.65 13.98
C THR A 241 16.69 -11.88 14.73
N GLY A 242 15.56 -12.44 14.33
CA GLY A 242 14.86 -13.51 15.06
C GLY A 242 14.12 -13.03 16.32
N ALA A 243 14.03 -11.71 16.55
CA ALA A 243 13.39 -11.12 17.71
C ALA A 243 11.96 -10.63 17.39
N ILE A 244 11.13 -10.52 18.43
CA ILE A 244 9.89 -9.75 18.36
C ILE A 244 10.25 -8.27 18.50
N ILE A 245 9.81 -7.47 17.55
CA ILE A 245 9.96 -6.02 17.52
C ILE A 245 8.59 -5.36 17.47
N SER A 246 8.50 -4.08 17.78
CA SER A 246 7.25 -3.32 17.71
C SER A 246 7.36 -2.21 16.66
N VAL A 247 6.49 -2.23 15.66
CA VAL A 247 6.43 -1.26 14.54
C VAL A 247 4.97 -1.00 14.17
N ASN A 248 4.63 -0.07 13.27
CA ASN A 248 3.22 0.24 12.99
C ASN A 248 2.52 -0.70 12.00
N ALA A 249 3.29 -1.42 11.18
CA ALA A 249 2.77 -2.42 10.24
C ALA A 249 3.70 -3.64 10.14
N CYS A 250 3.14 -4.84 10.25
CA CYS A 250 3.82 -6.09 9.91
C CYS A 250 3.30 -6.59 8.56
N GLY A 251 4.15 -6.82 7.58
CA GLY A 251 3.81 -7.46 6.32
C GLY A 251 4.38 -8.87 6.23
N SER A 252 3.63 -9.80 5.67
CA SER A 252 4.17 -11.08 5.19
C SER A 252 3.52 -11.47 3.89
N GLY A 253 4.31 -11.95 2.94
CA GLY A 253 3.79 -12.24 1.62
C GLY A 253 4.59 -13.28 0.87
N SER A 254 4.07 -13.59 -0.31
CA SER A 254 4.69 -14.49 -1.28
C SER A 254 4.97 -13.77 -2.58
N LEU A 255 6.13 -14.03 -3.14
CA LEU A 255 6.54 -13.61 -4.46
C LEU A 255 6.01 -14.63 -5.49
N LEU A 256 5.30 -14.17 -6.49
CA LEU A 256 4.56 -14.96 -7.45
C LEU A 256 5.02 -14.65 -8.88
N GLY A 257 4.95 -15.65 -9.75
CA GLY A 257 5.14 -15.42 -11.18
C GLY A 257 3.99 -14.62 -11.78
N THR A 258 4.21 -14.01 -12.94
CA THR A 258 3.16 -13.26 -13.66
C THR A 258 2.12 -14.19 -14.30
N GLY A 259 2.38 -15.51 -14.30
CA GLY A 259 1.50 -16.52 -14.87
C GLY A 259 1.33 -16.38 -16.39
N GLY A 260 2.28 -15.72 -17.06
CA GLY A 260 2.18 -15.40 -18.49
C GLY A 260 1.25 -14.24 -18.82
N SER A 261 0.88 -13.42 -17.82
CA SER A 261 0.18 -12.16 -18.04
C SER A 261 0.99 -11.25 -18.97
N GLY A 262 0.32 -10.56 -19.90
CA GLY A 262 0.93 -9.55 -20.78
C GLY A 262 1.21 -8.25 -20.02
N THR A 263 2.11 -8.30 -19.04
CA THR A 263 2.48 -7.19 -18.16
C THR A 263 3.94 -6.80 -18.36
N GLU A 264 4.26 -5.53 -18.10
CA GLU A 264 5.64 -5.02 -18.06
C GLU A 264 6.34 -5.26 -16.71
N PHE A 265 5.61 -5.72 -15.70
CA PHE A 265 6.17 -6.04 -14.38
C PHE A 265 6.90 -7.39 -14.41
N ASP A 266 7.95 -7.52 -13.60
CA ASP A 266 8.80 -8.71 -13.56
C ASP A 266 8.15 -9.85 -12.76
N SER A 267 7.42 -9.51 -11.69
CA SER A 267 6.71 -10.46 -10.84
C SER A 267 5.45 -9.84 -10.22
N PHE A 268 4.60 -10.70 -9.67
CA PHE A 268 3.49 -10.29 -8.79
C PHE A 268 3.82 -10.71 -7.36
N ASN A 269 3.14 -10.12 -6.39
CA ASN A 269 3.14 -10.67 -5.05
C ASN A 269 1.73 -10.62 -4.45
N ASN A 270 1.62 -11.24 -3.29
CA ASN A 270 0.46 -11.14 -2.40
C ASN A 270 1.02 -10.98 -0.99
N VAL A 271 0.70 -9.86 -0.36
CA VAL A 271 1.10 -9.49 0.98
C VAL A 271 -0.12 -9.18 1.83
N ASP A 272 -0.07 -9.71 3.04
CA ASP A 272 -0.99 -9.36 4.09
C ASP A 272 -0.29 -8.44 5.10
N PHE A 273 -0.84 -7.24 5.29
CA PHE A 273 -0.36 -6.31 6.32
C PHE A 273 -1.23 -6.38 7.56
N THR A 274 -0.62 -6.50 8.73
CA THR A 274 -1.29 -6.31 10.01
C THR A 274 -1.00 -4.91 10.53
N VAL A 275 -2.05 -4.16 10.83
CA VAL A 275 -1.99 -2.81 11.41
C VAL A 275 -2.92 -2.70 12.62
N ASN A 276 -2.67 -1.74 13.50
CA ASN A 276 -3.51 -1.47 14.67
C ASN A 276 -4.00 -0.03 14.66
N ALA A 277 -5.08 0.25 13.94
CA ALA A 277 -5.57 1.61 13.76
C ALA A 277 -6.19 2.16 15.03
N VAL A 278 -5.84 3.40 15.40
CA VAL A 278 -6.46 4.10 16.54
C VAL A 278 -7.96 4.21 16.27
N PRO A 279 -8.83 3.70 17.16
CA PRO A 279 -10.28 3.83 16.99
C PRO A 279 -10.66 5.30 16.87
N GLU A 280 -11.59 5.61 15.95
CA GLU A 280 -12.14 6.96 15.88
C GLU A 280 -12.68 7.34 17.26
N PRO A 281 -12.32 8.52 17.78
CA PRO A 281 -12.73 8.92 19.11
C PRO A 281 -14.25 8.94 19.16
N ALA A 282 -14.83 8.34 20.22
CA ALA A 282 -16.26 8.36 20.48
C ALA A 282 -16.83 9.80 20.62
N THR A 283 -15.99 10.82 20.56
CA THR A 283 -16.35 12.24 20.48
C THR A 283 -17.32 12.54 19.35
N LEU A 284 -17.25 11.87 18.19
CA LEU A 284 -18.29 12.04 17.15
C LEU A 284 -19.65 11.52 17.61
N GLY A 285 -19.67 10.35 18.25
CA GLY A 285 -20.87 9.81 18.87
C GLY A 285 -21.40 10.71 20.00
N LEU A 286 -20.51 11.23 20.85
CA LEU A 286 -20.86 12.13 21.95
C LEU A 286 -21.32 13.49 21.45
N LEU A 287 -20.73 14.02 20.38
CA LEU A 287 -21.17 15.25 19.73
C LEU A 287 -22.56 15.06 19.12
N GLY A 288 -22.79 13.94 18.44
CA GLY A 288 -24.11 13.56 17.93
C GLY A 288 -25.16 13.48 19.04
N LEU A 289 -24.86 12.78 20.13
CA LEU A 289 -25.74 12.68 21.30
C LEU A 289 -25.95 14.04 21.98
N GLY A 290 -24.91 14.86 22.07
CA GLY A 290 -24.97 16.21 22.61
C GLY A 290 -25.91 17.11 21.79
N LEU A 291 -25.79 17.08 20.46
CA LEU A 291 -26.66 17.82 19.55
C LEU A 291 -28.11 17.33 19.61
N MET A 292 -28.33 16.01 19.70
CA MET A 292 -29.67 15.46 19.93
C MET A 292 -30.25 15.96 21.27
N GLY A 293 -29.46 15.94 22.34
CA GLY A 293 -29.85 16.46 23.65
C GLY A 293 -30.25 17.94 23.62
N ILE A 294 -29.48 18.78 22.92
CA ILE A 294 -29.80 20.20 22.71
C ILE A 294 -31.09 20.36 21.91
N GLY A 295 -31.27 19.57 20.84
CA GLY A 295 -32.50 19.57 20.04
C GLY A 295 -33.75 19.23 20.84
N PHE A 296 -33.68 18.20 21.70
CA PHE A 296 -34.77 17.83 22.60
C PHE A 296 -35.06 18.92 23.65
N ALA A 297 -34.02 19.52 24.23
CA ALA A 297 -34.16 20.61 25.18
C ALA A 297 -34.80 21.86 24.54
N ALA A 298 -34.41 22.20 23.31
CA ALA A 298 -34.98 23.31 22.55
C ALA A 298 -36.46 23.09 22.20
N ARG A 299 -36.86 21.85 21.87
CA ARG A 299 -38.27 21.51 21.59
C ARG A 299 -39.16 21.70 22.82
N ARG A 300 -38.70 21.29 24.01
CA ARG A 300 -39.45 21.48 25.27
C ARG A 300 -39.71 22.95 25.57
N ARG A 301 -38.73 23.82 25.35
CA ARG A 301 -38.86 25.28 25.59
C ARG A 301 -39.86 25.99 24.69
N LYS A 302 -40.20 25.43 23.51
CA LYS A 302 -41.23 26.00 22.62
C LYS A 302 -42.66 25.58 22.96
N GLN A 303 -42.83 24.57 23.81
CA GLN A 303 -44.14 24.04 24.21
C GLN A 303 -44.60 24.53 25.59
N SER A 304 -43.74 25.25 26.31
CA SER A 304 -44.05 25.97 27.56
C SER A 304 -44.16 27.45 27.26
#